data_AF-A0A1E7WL11-F1
#
_entry.id   AF-A0A1E7WL11-F1
#
_cell.length_a   1.000
_cell.length_b   1.000
_cell.length_c   1.000
_cell.angle_alpha   90.00
_cell.angle_beta   90.00
_cell.angle_gamma   90.00
#
_symmetry.space_group_name_H-M   'P 1'
#
loop_
_entity.id
_entity.type
_entity.pdbx_description
1 polymer ?
#
loop_
_entity_poly.entity_id
_entity_poly.type
_entity_poly.pdbx_seq_one_letter_code
_entity_poly.pdbx_strand_id
1 'polypeptide(L)'
;MNKFNKTLIALALAGATFSAHAHKPWLLPTSTIVESRDNWVTIDAAISEGLFDVDHVPLKLDGITITGPDGGKVDMQNVANGKLRNSFDLKLPKPGTYKIALVSQNVFASYKDKAGEMKRFRGNEETFAKDVPADAADLKVSRTQSRLETFVTTGEPDMAVFKPTGVGLELVPVTHPNDLRAGEKATWRFLLDGKPAANQGVSLIPGGVRYRGTLGEIRKNTDANGELSFELPAAGMYMVSSSWPAATPSKPGQPPQMPARRASYAATIEILPE
;
A
#
# COMPACT_ATOMS: atom_id res chain seq x y z
N MET A 1 -10.26 -28.83 -61.73
CA MET A 1 -11.37 -29.11 -60.78
C MET A 1 -10.79 -29.82 -59.57
N ASN A 2 -10.66 -29.13 -58.43
CA ASN A 2 -11.22 -29.56 -57.14
C ASN A 2 -10.99 -28.44 -56.11
N LYS A 3 -12.08 -28.13 -55.41
CA LYS A 3 -12.29 -26.98 -54.53
C LYS A 3 -12.01 -27.33 -53.07
N PHE A 4 -11.93 -26.28 -52.25
CA PHE A 4 -12.08 -26.22 -50.78
C PHE A 4 -10.83 -26.63 -49.97
N ASN A 5 -10.33 -25.88 -48.98
CA ASN A 5 -11.03 -25.07 -47.97
C ASN A 5 -10.23 -23.83 -47.50
N LYS A 6 -10.98 -22.76 -47.21
CA LYS A 6 -10.58 -21.67 -46.31
C LYS A 6 -10.65 -22.18 -44.87
N THR A 7 -9.58 -22.07 -44.09
CA THR A 7 -9.71 -22.00 -42.63
C THR A 7 -8.61 -21.09 -42.07
N LEU A 8 -9.07 -20.00 -41.44
CA LEU A 8 -8.26 -19.07 -40.66
C LEU A 8 -7.54 -19.80 -39.52
N ILE A 9 -6.23 -19.58 -39.37
CA ILE A 9 -5.51 -19.88 -38.13
C ILE A 9 -5.36 -18.59 -37.33
N ALA A 10 -6.13 -18.59 -36.25
CA ALA A 10 -6.08 -17.81 -35.03
C ALA A 10 -4.80 -17.00 -34.72
N LEU A 11 -5.00 -15.72 -34.38
CA LEU A 11 -4.32 -15.14 -33.23
C LEU A 11 -5.38 -14.52 -32.32
N ALA A 12 -5.88 -15.34 -31.40
CA ALA A 12 -6.72 -14.89 -30.30
C ALA A 12 -5.88 -14.02 -29.36
N LEU A 13 -6.04 -12.70 -29.45
CA LEU A 13 -5.59 -11.73 -28.44
C LEU A 13 -6.46 -11.79 -27.17
N ALA A 14 -6.78 -13.01 -26.70
CA ALA A 14 -7.53 -13.25 -25.47
C ALA A 14 -6.55 -13.73 -24.41
N GLY A 15 -5.86 -12.80 -23.74
CA GLY A 15 -4.78 -13.20 -22.85
C GLY A 15 -4.22 -12.13 -21.92
N ALA A 16 -5.02 -11.16 -21.49
CA ALA A 16 -4.74 -10.42 -20.26
C ALA A 16 -6.03 -9.77 -19.76
N THR A 17 -6.94 -10.55 -19.17
CA THR A 17 -7.89 -9.95 -18.23
C THR A 17 -7.06 -9.46 -17.05
N PHE A 18 -6.68 -8.19 -17.07
CA PHE A 18 -6.13 -7.47 -15.95
C PHE A 18 -7.13 -7.56 -14.80
N SER A 19 -7.04 -8.62 -13.99
CA SER A 19 -7.57 -8.58 -12.64
C SER A 19 -6.63 -7.71 -11.80
N ALA A 20 -6.45 -6.46 -12.24
CA ALA A 20 -5.87 -5.42 -11.43
C ALA A 20 -6.85 -5.21 -10.27
N HIS A 21 -6.33 -5.14 -9.05
CA HIS A 21 -7.04 -4.43 -7.99
C HIS A 21 -7.18 -2.99 -8.48
N ALA A 22 -8.29 -2.70 -9.16
CA ALA A 22 -8.47 -1.46 -9.93
C ALA A 22 -8.49 -0.24 -9.00
N HIS A 23 -8.99 -0.42 -7.78
CA HIS A 23 -9.03 0.62 -6.77
C HIS A 23 -7.73 0.66 -5.94
N LYS A 24 -6.93 1.70 -6.13
CA LYS A 24 -5.71 1.95 -5.35
C LYS A 24 -5.97 3.08 -4.35
N PRO A 25 -6.03 2.82 -3.03
CA PRO A 25 -6.05 3.88 -2.04
C PRO A 25 -4.68 4.56 -1.98
N TRP A 26 -4.65 5.87 -1.83
CA TRP A 26 -3.41 6.63 -1.71
C TRP A 26 -3.55 7.82 -0.76
N LEU A 27 -2.41 8.20 -0.20
CA LEU A 27 -2.18 9.47 0.49
C LEU A 27 -1.14 10.21 -0.33
N LEU A 28 -1.45 11.41 -0.82
CA LEU A 28 -0.57 12.16 -1.71
C LEU A 28 -0.27 13.52 -1.08
N PRO A 29 0.97 13.76 -0.61
CA PRO A 29 1.37 15.08 -0.16
C PRO A 29 1.55 16.02 -1.36
N THR A 30 1.30 17.32 -1.17
CA THR A 30 1.63 18.34 -2.18
C THR A 30 3.12 18.48 -2.42
N SER A 31 3.95 18.09 -1.44
CA SER A 31 5.39 17.91 -1.56
C SER A 31 5.90 17.00 -0.43
N THR A 32 6.94 16.22 -0.69
CA THR A 32 7.58 15.39 0.35
C THR A 32 8.70 16.12 1.11
N ILE A 33 9.21 17.23 0.58
CA ILE A 33 10.21 18.09 1.25
C ILE A 33 9.61 19.49 1.41
N VAL A 34 9.48 19.95 2.65
CA VAL A 34 8.87 21.25 2.97
C VAL A 34 9.92 22.21 3.49
N GLU A 35 10.24 23.20 2.65
CA GLU A 35 11.15 24.30 2.94
C GLU A 35 10.38 25.63 2.89
N SER A 36 9.53 25.89 3.89
CA SER A 36 8.76 27.13 3.93
C SER A 36 8.86 27.81 5.29
N ARG A 37 8.52 29.10 5.36
CA ARG A 37 8.60 29.87 6.61
C ARG A 37 7.72 29.30 7.73
N ASP A 38 6.58 28.70 7.38
CA ASP A 38 5.59 28.18 8.34
C ASP A 38 5.42 26.64 8.31
N ASN A 39 6.15 25.96 7.42
CA ASN A 39 6.21 24.51 7.23
C ASN A 39 4.85 23.81 7.19
N TRP A 40 4.07 24.09 6.14
CA TRP A 40 2.80 23.43 5.88
C TRP A 40 2.88 22.49 4.67
N VAL A 41 2.11 21.41 4.74
CA VAL A 41 1.85 20.50 3.62
C VAL A 41 0.37 20.11 3.62
N THR A 42 -0.22 20.00 2.45
CA THR A 42 -1.56 19.41 2.31
C THR A 42 -1.42 17.96 1.87
N ILE A 43 -2.21 17.08 2.49
CA ILE A 43 -2.30 15.68 2.12
C ILE A 43 -3.67 15.42 1.50
N ASP A 44 -3.67 14.93 0.27
CA ASP A 44 -4.85 14.43 -0.41
C ASP A 44 -5.02 12.92 -0.16
N ALA A 45 -6.26 12.47 0.01
CA ALA A 45 -6.61 11.09 0.32
C ALA A 45 -7.78 10.61 -0.58
N ALA A 46 -7.51 9.67 -1.47
CA ALA A 46 -8.53 9.09 -2.35
C ALA A 46 -8.29 7.61 -2.64
N ILE A 47 -9.30 6.99 -3.22
CA ILE A 47 -9.26 5.67 -3.83
C ILE A 47 -9.61 5.88 -5.30
N SER A 48 -8.78 5.35 -6.20
CA SER A 48 -8.86 5.68 -7.63
C SER A 48 -8.75 4.45 -8.53
N GLU A 49 -9.33 4.54 -9.73
CA GLU A 49 -9.08 3.59 -10.82
C GLU A 49 -7.68 3.80 -11.42
N GLY A 50 -7.36 5.05 -11.75
CA GLY A 50 -6.01 5.48 -12.13
C GLY A 50 -5.20 5.92 -10.91
N LEU A 51 -3.97 5.44 -10.74
CA LEU A 51 -3.13 5.86 -9.61
C LEU A 51 -2.95 7.39 -9.59
N PHE A 52 -3.35 8.02 -8.49
CA PHE A 52 -3.39 9.48 -8.25
C PHE A 52 -4.42 10.28 -9.08
N ASP A 53 -5.29 9.62 -9.85
CA ASP A 53 -6.42 10.28 -10.51
C ASP A 53 -7.59 10.44 -9.53
N VAL A 54 -8.21 11.61 -9.43
CA VAL A 54 -9.35 11.82 -8.51
C VAL A 54 -10.65 11.44 -9.22
N ASP A 55 -10.91 10.12 -9.36
CA ASP A 55 -11.94 9.61 -10.28
C ASP A 55 -12.95 8.60 -9.68
N HIS A 56 -12.76 8.11 -8.45
CA HIS A 56 -13.61 7.06 -7.88
C HIS A 56 -14.30 7.46 -6.56
N VAL A 57 -13.62 7.38 -5.40
CA VAL A 57 -14.20 7.79 -4.09
C VAL A 57 -13.14 8.34 -3.14
N PRO A 58 -13.50 9.19 -2.16
CA PRO A 58 -12.55 9.64 -1.15
C PRO A 58 -12.11 8.48 -0.26
N LEU A 59 -10.83 8.52 0.16
CA LEU A 59 -10.36 7.67 1.24
C LEU A 59 -10.82 8.29 2.56
N LYS A 60 -11.49 7.50 3.40
CA LYS A 60 -11.87 7.95 4.75
C LYS A 60 -10.63 8.26 5.57
N LEU A 61 -10.67 9.35 6.32
CA LEU A 61 -9.54 9.79 7.16
C LEU A 61 -9.52 9.08 8.53
N ASP A 62 -10.62 8.40 8.90
CA ASP A 62 -10.72 7.62 10.13
C ASP A 62 -9.60 6.59 10.22
N GLY A 63 -8.85 6.63 11.33
CA GLY A 63 -7.74 5.71 11.59
C GLY A 63 -6.39 6.14 10.99
N ILE A 64 -6.31 7.25 10.26
CA ILE A 64 -5.02 7.85 9.92
C ILE A 64 -4.35 8.36 11.20
N THR A 65 -3.07 8.01 11.37
CA THR A 65 -2.21 8.51 12.42
C THR A 65 -1.04 9.26 11.81
N ILE A 66 -0.64 10.35 12.45
CA ILE A 66 0.47 11.20 12.01
C ILE A 66 1.47 11.26 13.15
N THR A 67 2.69 10.81 12.87
CA THR A 67 3.77 10.72 13.85
C THR A 67 4.88 11.65 13.42
N GLY A 68 5.29 12.55 14.31
CA GLY A 68 6.41 13.45 14.11
C GLY A 68 7.77 12.80 14.41
N PRO A 69 8.87 13.53 14.17
CA PRO A 69 10.24 13.03 14.32
C PRO A 69 10.62 12.70 15.78
N ASP A 70 9.89 13.25 16.75
CA ASP A 70 10.04 12.95 18.18
C ASP A 70 9.15 11.77 18.65
N GLY A 71 8.42 11.12 17.73
CA GLY A 71 7.43 10.10 18.03
C GLY A 71 6.08 10.64 18.53
N GLY A 72 5.93 11.95 18.65
CA GLY A 72 4.69 12.61 19.05
C GLY A 72 3.61 12.50 17.98
N LYS A 73 2.34 12.49 18.40
CA LYS A 73 1.20 12.59 17.48
C LYS A 73 1.04 14.02 16.98
N VAL A 74 0.65 14.16 15.72
CA VAL A 74 0.33 15.44 15.09
C VAL A 74 -1.13 15.40 14.63
N ASP A 75 -1.85 16.49 14.88
CA ASP A 75 -3.25 16.58 14.48
C ASP A 75 -3.40 17.06 13.04
N MET A 76 -4.41 16.51 12.35
CA MET A 76 -4.88 17.04 11.08
C MET A 76 -5.52 18.40 11.29
N GLN A 77 -5.24 19.35 10.40
CA GLN A 77 -5.88 20.66 10.39
C GLN A 77 -6.63 20.88 9.08
N ASN A 78 -7.57 21.83 9.07
CA ASN A 78 -8.32 22.23 7.87
C ASN A 78 -8.92 21.05 7.07
N VAL A 79 -9.48 20.06 7.78
CA VAL A 79 -10.04 18.86 7.13
C VAL A 79 -11.17 19.24 6.19
N ALA A 80 -11.02 18.87 4.91
CA ALA A 80 -12.02 19.06 3.87
C ALA A 80 -12.49 17.70 3.34
N ASN A 81 -13.81 17.47 3.41
CA ASN A 81 -14.43 16.24 2.93
C ASN A 81 -15.13 16.50 1.59
N GLY A 82 -14.62 15.88 0.52
CA GLY A 82 -15.15 16.02 -0.84
C GLY A 82 -15.88 14.78 -1.34
N LYS A 83 -16.45 14.88 -2.54
CA LYS A 83 -17.18 13.77 -3.16
C LYS A 83 -16.27 12.65 -3.68
N LEU A 84 -15.05 13.00 -4.12
CA LEU A 84 -14.07 12.08 -4.74
C LEU A 84 -12.72 12.05 -4.00
N ARG A 85 -12.48 13.00 -3.10
CA ARG A 85 -11.21 13.19 -2.40
C ARG A 85 -11.46 13.88 -1.07
N ASN A 86 -10.78 13.42 -0.03
CA ASN A 86 -10.63 14.16 1.22
C ASN A 86 -9.25 14.81 1.25
N SER A 87 -9.11 15.92 1.94
CA SER A 87 -7.81 16.56 2.16
C SER A 87 -7.71 17.13 3.57
N PHE A 88 -6.47 17.30 4.04
CA PHE A 88 -6.18 17.96 5.31
C PHE A 88 -4.79 18.58 5.25
N ASP A 89 -4.57 19.60 6.08
CA ASP A 89 -3.30 20.29 6.21
C ASP A 89 -2.53 19.79 7.44
N LEU A 90 -1.21 19.81 7.33
CA LEU A 90 -0.29 19.51 8.42
C LEU A 90 0.71 20.63 8.61
N LYS A 91 0.79 21.11 9.85
CA LYS A 91 1.89 21.94 10.31
C LYS A 91 3.03 21.04 10.78
N LEU A 92 4.25 21.34 10.37
CA LEU A 92 5.46 20.59 10.72
C LEU A 92 6.33 21.44 11.67
N PRO A 93 6.03 21.46 12.98
CA PRO A 93 6.66 22.39 13.93
C PRO A 93 8.11 22.05 14.27
N LYS A 94 8.60 20.86 13.92
CA LYS A 94 9.94 20.38 14.26
C LYS A 94 10.66 19.89 13.00
N PRO A 95 11.96 20.15 12.86
CA PRO A 95 12.75 19.53 11.79
C PRO A 95 12.77 18.01 11.97
N GLY A 96 12.76 17.29 10.86
CA GLY A 96 12.74 15.84 10.81
C GLY A 96 11.64 15.28 9.90
N THR A 97 11.48 13.96 9.97
CA THR A 97 10.57 13.20 9.12
C THR A 97 9.28 12.85 9.84
N TYR A 98 8.16 13.12 9.18
CA TYR A 98 6.81 12.82 9.62
C TYR A 98 6.27 11.61 8.83
N LYS A 99 5.66 10.67 9.54
CA LYS A 99 4.94 9.53 8.94
C LYS A 99 3.44 9.76 9.04
N ILE A 100 2.76 9.75 7.88
CA ILE A 100 1.31 9.73 7.79
C ILE A 100 0.92 8.30 7.41
N ALA A 101 0.13 7.62 8.25
CA ALA A 101 -0.17 6.20 8.06
C ALA A 101 -1.64 5.86 8.33
N LEU A 102 -2.24 5.08 7.42
CA LEU A 102 -3.47 4.34 7.66
C LEU A 102 -3.13 2.85 7.80
N VAL A 103 -3.29 2.32 9.01
CA VAL A 103 -2.98 0.93 9.32
C VAL A 103 -4.25 0.19 9.70
N SER A 104 -4.46 -1.00 9.12
CA SER A 104 -5.59 -1.86 9.44
C SER A 104 -5.12 -3.27 9.76
N GLN A 105 -5.69 -3.86 10.82
CA GLN A 105 -5.42 -5.24 11.23
C GLN A 105 -6.75 -5.89 11.62
N ASN A 106 -7.32 -6.67 10.71
CA ASN A 106 -8.63 -7.27 10.87
C ASN A 106 -8.53 -8.79 10.95
N VAL A 107 -9.34 -9.36 11.83
CA VAL A 107 -9.60 -10.78 11.96
C VAL A 107 -11.06 -11.03 11.62
N PHE A 108 -11.30 -11.98 10.73
CA PHE A 108 -12.60 -12.49 10.37
C PHE A 108 -12.65 -13.97 10.70
N ALA A 109 -13.75 -14.43 11.29
CA ALA A 109 -13.92 -15.86 11.50
C ALA A 109 -15.36 -16.32 11.32
N SER A 110 -15.51 -17.61 11.06
CA SER A 110 -16.78 -18.33 11.13
C SER A 110 -16.58 -19.62 11.90
N TYR A 111 -17.51 -19.95 12.79
CA TYR A 111 -17.44 -21.13 13.63
C TYR A 111 -18.83 -21.61 14.04
N LYS A 112 -18.95 -22.83 14.57
CA LYS A 112 -20.14 -23.30 15.26
C LYS A 112 -19.97 -23.12 16.76
N ASP A 113 -20.99 -22.59 17.42
CA ASP A 113 -21.04 -22.58 18.88
C ASP A 113 -21.44 -23.96 19.45
N LYS A 114 -21.57 -24.04 20.77
CA LYS A 114 -21.95 -25.28 21.47
C LYS A 114 -23.33 -25.81 21.09
N ALA A 115 -24.23 -24.94 20.62
CA ALA A 115 -25.54 -25.34 20.13
C ALA A 115 -25.50 -25.81 18.66
N GLY A 116 -24.33 -25.75 18.02
CA GLY A 116 -24.15 -26.09 16.61
C GLY A 116 -24.53 -24.96 15.65
N GLU A 117 -24.84 -23.76 16.16
CA GLU A 117 -25.23 -22.63 15.34
C GLU A 117 -24.01 -21.96 14.71
N MET A 118 -24.09 -21.64 13.42
CA MET A 118 -23.04 -20.89 12.73
C MET A 118 -22.99 -19.43 13.23
N LYS A 119 -21.86 -19.05 13.82
CA LYS A 119 -21.51 -17.67 14.19
C LYS A 119 -20.45 -17.11 13.26
N ARG A 120 -20.44 -15.77 13.15
CA ARG A 120 -19.42 -15.00 12.43
C ARG A 120 -18.81 -13.99 13.39
N PHE A 121 -17.52 -13.77 13.24
CA PHE A 121 -16.76 -12.81 14.01
C PHE A 121 -16.07 -11.83 13.06
N ARG A 122 -16.01 -10.56 13.47
CA ARG A 122 -15.22 -9.51 12.84
C ARG A 122 -14.65 -8.62 13.93
N GLY A 123 -13.33 -8.50 13.98
CA GLY A 123 -12.64 -7.72 15.00
C GLY A 123 -11.14 -7.67 14.76
N ASN A 124 -10.36 -7.64 15.84
CA ASN A 124 -8.90 -7.72 15.83
C ASN A 124 -8.44 -8.95 16.63
N GLU A 125 -7.13 -9.17 16.80
CA GLU A 125 -6.64 -10.34 17.55
C GLU A 125 -7.07 -10.34 19.02
N GLU A 126 -7.16 -9.17 19.66
CA GLU A 126 -7.56 -9.04 21.06
C GLU A 126 -9.03 -9.45 21.25
N THR A 127 -9.94 -8.89 20.46
CA THR A 127 -11.35 -9.25 20.53
C THR A 127 -11.61 -10.66 20.01
N PHE A 128 -10.80 -11.16 19.09
CA PHE A 128 -10.88 -12.55 18.63
C PHE A 128 -10.59 -13.52 19.79
N ALA A 129 -9.51 -13.29 20.54
CA ALA A 129 -9.14 -14.13 21.68
C ALA A 129 -10.18 -14.08 22.81
N LYS A 130 -10.90 -12.97 22.94
CA LYS A 130 -11.95 -12.79 23.96
C LYS A 130 -13.30 -13.39 23.56
N ASP A 131 -13.74 -13.15 22.32
CA ASP A 131 -15.13 -13.36 21.91
C ASP A 131 -15.34 -14.68 21.14
N VAL A 132 -14.28 -15.26 20.58
CA VAL A 132 -14.35 -16.56 19.91
C VAL A 132 -13.99 -17.68 20.90
N PRO A 133 -14.90 -18.63 21.19
CA PRO A 133 -14.62 -19.73 22.12
C PRO A 133 -13.42 -20.57 21.68
N ALA A 134 -12.56 -20.96 22.63
CA ALA A 134 -11.40 -21.80 22.34
C ALA A 134 -11.78 -23.21 21.84
N ASP A 135 -12.99 -23.68 22.19
CA ASP A 135 -13.58 -24.95 21.77
C ASP A 135 -14.55 -24.80 20.59
N ALA A 136 -14.48 -23.69 19.85
CA ALA A 136 -15.30 -23.43 18.68
C ALA A 136 -15.10 -24.51 17.59
N ALA A 137 -16.19 -25.19 17.22
CA ALA A 137 -16.17 -26.21 16.17
C ALA A 137 -16.16 -25.56 14.77
N ASP A 138 -15.58 -26.25 13.79
CA ASP A 138 -15.48 -25.79 12.39
C ASP A 138 -14.89 -24.37 12.22
N LEU A 139 -13.99 -23.96 13.13
CA LEU A 139 -13.40 -22.63 13.13
C LEU A 139 -12.57 -22.38 11.86
N LYS A 140 -12.99 -21.37 11.09
CA LYS A 140 -12.24 -20.83 9.95
C LYS A 140 -11.90 -19.38 10.23
N VAL A 141 -10.63 -19.03 10.08
CA VAL A 141 -10.11 -17.68 10.38
C VAL A 141 -9.41 -17.11 9.14
N SER A 142 -9.67 -15.84 8.87
CA SER A 142 -8.94 -15.04 7.90
C SER A 142 -8.41 -13.76 8.55
N ARG A 143 -7.17 -13.39 8.20
CA ARG A 143 -6.50 -12.20 8.70
C ARG A 143 -6.16 -11.26 7.56
N THR A 144 -6.46 -9.98 7.70
CA THR A 144 -6.07 -8.95 6.73
C THR A 144 -5.34 -7.83 7.45
N GLN A 145 -4.10 -7.60 7.05
CA GLN A 145 -3.26 -6.50 7.51
C GLN A 145 -2.94 -5.59 6.32
N SER A 146 -3.06 -4.28 6.50
CA SER A 146 -2.73 -3.31 5.47
C SER A 146 -2.06 -2.08 6.05
N ARG A 147 -1.05 -1.58 5.35
CA ARG A 147 -0.44 -0.26 5.57
C ARG A 147 -0.56 0.57 4.30
N LEU A 148 -1.01 1.80 4.45
CA LEU A 148 -0.89 2.86 3.48
C LEU A 148 -0.15 4.02 4.15
N GLU A 149 0.98 4.42 3.59
CA GLU A 149 1.87 5.41 4.20
C GLU A 149 2.27 6.52 3.22
N THR A 150 2.67 7.65 3.75
CA THR A 150 3.52 8.62 3.04
C THR A 150 4.37 9.36 4.07
N PHE A 151 5.42 10.02 3.59
CA PHE A 151 6.45 10.63 4.42
C PHE A 151 6.68 12.06 3.97
N VAL A 152 6.74 12.98 4.93
CA VAL A 152 7.05 14.38 4.67
C VAL A 152 8.18 14.80 5.58
N THR A 153 9.16 15.52 5.05
CA THR A 153 10.34 15.98 5.79
C THR A 153 10.41 17.50 5.73
N THR A 154 10.80 18.11 6.84
CA THR A 154 11.20 19.52 6.87
C THR A 154 12.54 19.62 7.59
N GLY A 155 13.46 20.45 7.08
CA GLY A 155 14.85 20.44 7.57
C GLY A 155 15.57 19.12 7.24
N GLU A 156 16.41 18.64 8.15
CA GLU A 156 17.19 17.42 7.94
C GLU A 156 16.33 16.15 8.09
N PRO A 157 16.39 15.18 7.15
CA PRO A 157 15.71 13.89 7.29
C PRO A 157 16.24 13.07 8.46
N ASP A 158 15.35 12.30 9.10
CA ASP A 158 15.72 11.37 10.16
C ASP A 158 15.04 10.01 9.99
N MET A 159 15.46 9.03 10.80
CA MET A 159 14.97 7.66 10.71
C MET A 159 14.00 7.25 11.82
N ALA A 160 13.62 8.17 12.73
CA ALA A 160 12.92 7.85 13.97
C ALA A 160 11.56 7.17 13.72
N VAL A 161 10.82 7.65 12.72
CA VAL A 161 9.49 7.14 12.37
C VAL A 161 9.53 5.76 11.67
N PHE A 162 10.69 5.25 11.28
CA PHE A 162 10.83 3.97 10.56
C PHE A 162 11.10 2.77 11.46
N LYS A 163 11.06 2.93 12.79
CA LYS A 163 11.09 1.78 13.71
C LYS A 163 9.91 0.84 13.39
N PRO A 164 10.15 -0.44 13.05
CA PRO A 164 9.10 -1.37 12.68
C PRO A 164 8.24 -1.75 13.89
N THR A 165 6.96 -2.01 13.64
CA THR A 165 6.00 -2.52 14.63
C THR A 165 6.13 -4.03 14.82
N GLY A 166 6.71 -4.74 13.85
CA GLY A 166 6.84 -6.19 13.87
C GLY A 166 5.56 -6.92 13.46
N VAL A 167 4.59 -6.23 12.85
CA VAL A 167 3.28 -6.80 12.50
C VAL A 167 2.95 -6.55 11.05
N GLY A 168 2.77 -7.61 10.26
CA GLY A 168 2.45 -7.55 8.84
C GLY A 168 3.65 -7.15 7.98
N LEU A 169 3.38 -6.60 6.79
CA LEU A 169 4.40 -6.22 5.81
C LEU A 169 4.84 -4.75 6.01
N GLU A 170 6.13 -4.50 6.26
CA GLU A 170 6.68 -3.19 6.63
C GLU A 170 7.87 -2.82 5.75
N LEU A 171 7.97 -1.55 5.36
CA LEU A 171 9.17 -0.96 4.76
C LEU A 171 10.08 -0.42 5.86
N VAL A 172 11.34 -0.81 5.83
CA VAL A 172 12.44 -0.22 6.59
C VAL A 172 13.44 0.34 5.56
N PRO A 173 13.50 1.66 5.35
CA PRO A 173 14.37 2.22 4.34
C PRO A 173 15.84 2.06 4.71
N VAL A 174 16.68 1.76 3.72
CA VAL A 174 18.14 1.96 3.80
C VAL A 174 18.48 3.32 3.19
N THR A 175 17.86 3.66 2.06
CA THR A 175 17.79 5.01 1.49
C THR A 175 16.50 5.68 1.95
N HIS A 176 16.61 6.91 2.47
CA HIS A 176 15.47 7.64 3.03
C HIS A 176 14.40 7.93 1.95
N PRO A 177 13.09 7.74 2.20
CA PRO A 177 12.05 7.89 1.18
C PRO A 177 11.84 9.30 0.61
N ASN A 178 12.38 10.31 1.29
CA ASN A 178 12.37 11.72 0.82
C ASN A 178 13.77 12.20 0.40
N ASP A 179 14.71 11.28 0.20
CA ASP A 179 16.04 11.55 -0.33
C ASP A 179 16.27 10.66 -1.56
N LEU A 180 15.49 10.93 -2.61
CA LEU A 180 15.46 10.13 -3.83
C LEU A 180 15.64 11.08 -5.03
N ARG A 181 16.67 10.85 -5.83
CA ARG A 181 16.89 11.57 -7.10
C ARG A 181 16.92 10.62 -8.28
N ALA A 182 16.41 11.07 -9.41
CA ALA A 182 16.45 10.30 -10.65
C ALA A 182 17.89 9.87 -10.98
N GLY A 183 18.08 8.67 -11.51
CA GLY A 183 19.39 8.12 -11.86
C GLY A 183 20.20 7.57 -10.67
N GLU A 184 19.86 7.93 -9.42
CA GLU A 184 20.54 7.39 -8.24
C GLU A 184 20.04 5.99 -7.86
N LYS A 185 20.80 5.32 -6.99
CA LYS A 185 20.43 4.01 -6.44
C LYS A 185 19.75 4.17 -5.08
N ALA A 186 18.51 3.69 -4.96
CA ALA A 186 17.82 3.58 -3.67
C ALA A 186 17.76 2.12 -3.20
N THR A 187 17.97 1.88 -1.91
CA THR A 187 17.84 0.56 -1.30
C THR A 187 16.79 0.58 -0.20
N TRP A 188 15.94 -0.44 -0.20
CA TRP A 188 14.87 -0.61 0.78
C TRP A 188 14.82 -2.03 1.28
N ARG A 189 14.48 -2.20 2.57
CA ARG A 189 14.26 -3.50 3.19
C ARG A 189 12.78 -3.68 3.49
N PHE A 190 12.22 -4.82 3.13
CA PHE A 190 10.88 -5.22 3.55
C PHE A 190 10.95 -6.29 4.62
N LEU A 191 10.12 -6.15 5.64
CA LEU A 191 9.94 -7.10 6.72
C LEU A 191 8.52 -7.66 6.70
N LEU A 192 8.37 -8.94 7.02
CA LEU A 192 7.10 -9.57 7.34
C LEU A 192 7.17 -10.04 8.80
N ASP A 193 6.33 -9.47 9.64
CA ASP A 193 6.30 -9.73 11.09
C ASP A 193 7.67 -9.54 11.75
N GLY A 194 8.35 -8.44 11.41
CA GLY A 194 9.68 -8.09 11.94
C GLY A 194 10.84 -8.93 11.40
N LYS A 195 10.58 -9.92 10.52
CA LYS A 195 11.62 -10.74 9.88
C LYS A 195 11.85 -10.30 8.44
N PRO A 196 13.07 -10.41 7.89
CA PRO A 196 13.34 -10.22 6.48
C PRO A 196 12.32 -10.92 5.57
N ALA A 197 11.60 -10.15 4.74
CA ALA A 197 10.65 -10.70 3.79
C ALA A 197 11.41 -11.09 2.52
N ALA A 198 12.01 -12.28 2.49
CA ALA A 198 12.78 -12.76 1.33
C ALA A 198 11.90 -13.10 0.12
N ASN A 199 12.41 -12.85 -1.09
CA ASN A 199 11.69 -13.06 -2.36
C ASN A 199 10.30 -12.38 -2.41
N GLN A 200 10.15 -11.27 -1.69
CA GLN A 200 8.95 -10.46 -1.67
C GLN A 200 8.93 -9.57 -2.92
N GLY A 201 7.88 -9.72 -3.72
CA GLY A 201 7.67 -8.84 -4.88
C GLY A 201 7.28 -7.43 -4.43
N VAL A 202 7.98 -6.44 -4.94
CA VAL A 202 7.76 -5.01 -4.70
C VAL A 202 7.66 -4.30 -6.04
N SER A 203 6.62 -3.48 -6.17
CA SER A 203 6.32 -2.68 -7.35
C SER A 203 6.55 -1.21 -7.05
N LEU A 204 7.25 -0.52 -7.93
CA LEU A 204 7.38 0.94 -7.98
C LEU A 204 6.57 1.43 -9.18
N ILE A 205 5.49 2.17 -8.93
CA ILE A 205 4.49 2.51 -9.94
C ILE A 205 4.43 4.04 -10.07
N PRO A 206 4.80 4.63 -11.21
CA PRO A 206 4.68 6.07 -11.42
C PRO A 206 3.22 6.51 -11.46
N GLY A 207 2.96 7.71 -10.94
CA GLY A 207 1.74 8.45 -11.27
C GLY A 207 1.67 8.86 -12.75
N GLY A 208 0.53 9.41 -13.14
CA GLY A 208 0.37 10.07 -14.45
C GLY A 208 0.20 9.12 -15.63
N VAL A 209 -0.26 7.88 -15.40
CA VAL A 209 -0.61 6.92 -16.47
C VAL A 209 -1.59 7.55 -17.47
N ARG A 210 -2.55 8.35 -17.00
CA ARG A 210 -3.48 9.11 -17.84
C ARG A 210 -2.80 9.95 -18.92
N TYR A 211 -1.63 10.51 -18.62
CA TYR A 211 -0.86 11.36 -19.54
C TYR A 211 0.18 10.57 -20.32
N ARG A 212 0.83 9.60 -19.66
CA ARG A 212 1.90 8.77 -20.24
C ARG A 212 1.37 7.68 -21.19
N GLY A 213 0.12 7.25 -21.01
CA GLY A 213 -0.52 6.16 -21.75
C GLY A 213 0.01 4.76 -21.42
N THR A 214 0.98 4.63 -20.51
CA THR A 214 1.59 3.36 -20.10
C THR A 214 1.76 3.30 -18.59
N LEU A 215 1.68 2.09 -18.01
CA LEU A 215 1.75 1.91 -16.55
C LEU A 215 3.12 2.26 -15.97
N GLY A 216 4.21 1.97 -16.69
CA GLY A 216 5.58 2.25 -16.24
C GLY A 216 5.99 1.56 -14.94
N GLU A 217 5.32 0.47 -14.54
CA GLU A 217 5.64 -0.27 -13.31
C GLU A 217 7.02 -0.92 -13.41
N ILE A 218 7.84 -0.70 -12.38
CA ILE A 218 9.10 -1.41 -12.17
C ILE A 218 8.88 -2.40 -11.03
N ARG A 219 9.09 -3.69 -11.29
CA ARG A 219 8.93 -4.75 -10.30
C ARG A 219 10.25 -5.43 -9.99
N LYS A 220 10.57 -5.56 -8.72
CA LYS A 220 11.74 -6.30 -8.22
C LYS A 220 11.34 -7.18 -7.04
N ASN A 221 12.16 -8.20 -6.78
CA ASN A 221 12.01 -9.03 -5.60
C ASN A 221 13.13 -8.73 -4.62
N THR A 222 12.83 -8.85 -3.33
CA THR A 222 13.84 -8.77 -2.27
C THR A 222 14.76 -9.99 -2.26
N ASP A 223 15.97 -9.80 -1.78
CA ASP A 223 16.95 -10.85 -1.50
C ASP A 223 16.67 -11.59 -0.17
N ALA A 224 17.61 -12.42 0.28
CA ALA A 224 17.49 -13.17 1.54
C ALA A 224 17.45 -12.28 2.79
N ASN A 225 17.98 -11.05 2.73
CA ASN A 225 17.94 -10.06 3.79
C ASN A 225 16.65 -9.20 3.74
N GLY A 226 15.76 -9.49 2.79
CA GLY A 226 14.56 -8.70 2.56
C GLY A 226 14.86 -7.39 1.84
N GLU A 227 16.04 -7.23 1.24
CA GLU A 227 16.47 -5.99 0.60
C GLU A 227 16.28 -6.03 -0.91
N LEU A 228 15.97 -4.87 -1.48
CA LEU A 228 16.06 -4.64 -2.92
C LEU A 228 16.64 -3.27 -3.20
N SER A 229 17.24 -3.12 -4.39
CA SER A 229 17.70 -1.82 -4.88
C SER A 229 17.06 -1.46 -6.20
N PHE A 230 16.69 -0.20 -6.36
CA PHE A 230 16.25 0.42 -7.60
C PHE A 230 17.33 1.34 -8.14
N GLU A 231 17.48 1.37 -9.46
CA GLU A 231 17.95 2.58 -10.13
C GLU A 231 16.70 3.44 -10.31
N LEU A 232 16.73 4.64 -9.75
CA LEU A 232 15.55 5.48 -9.63
C LEU A 232 15.16 6.03 -11.02
N PRO A 233 13.91 5.82 -11.47
CA PRO A 233 13.44 6.34 -12.75
C PRO A 233 13.32 7.87 -12.73
N ALA A 234 12.77 8.44 -13.81
CA ALA A 234 12.51 9.86 -13.93
C ALA A 234 11.75 10.45 -12.72
N ALA A 235 11.98 11.72 -12.43
CA ALA A 235 11.34 12.43 -11.34
C ALA A 235 9.80 12.38 -11.39
N GLY A 236 9.16 12.41 -10.22
CA GLY A 236 7.71 12.43 -10.05
C GLY A 236 7.25 11.69 -8.79
N MET A 237 5.93 11.63 -8.60
CA MET A 237 5.30 10.87 -7.52
C MET A 237 5.12 9.40 -7.93
N TYR A 238 5.45 8.50 -7.01
CA TYR A 238 5.37 7.05 -7.19
C TYR A 238 4.62 6.40 -6.03
N MET A 239 3.93 5.31 -6.33
CA MET A 239 3.47 4.37 -5.30
C MET A 239 4.41 3.16 -5.26
N VAL A 240 4.99 2.92 -4.09
CA VAL A 240 5.60 1.63 -3.73
C VAL A 240 4.48 0.71 -3.26
N SER A 241 4.39 -0.50 -3.79
CA SER A 241 3.36 -1.46 -3.40
C SER A 241 3.90 -2.88 -3.26
N SER A 242 3.40 -3.61 -2.28
CA SER A 242 3.75 -5.00 -2.05
C SER A 242 2.61 -5.75 -1.36
N SER A 243 2.50 -7.07 -1.61
CA SER A 243 1.48 -7.92 -0.99
C SER A 243 2.01 -9.31 -0.68
N TRP A 244 1.55 -9.85 0.43
CA TRP A 244 1.88 -11.19 0.91
C TRP A 244 0.61 -11.96 1.32
N PRO A 245 0.50 -13.26 0.98
CA PRO A 245 1.30 -13.92 -0.03
C PRO A 245 1.09 -13.24 -1.40
N ALA A 246 1.98 -13.51 -2.36
CA ALA A 246 1.81 -13.02 -3.72
C ALA A 246 0.40 -13.38 -4.24
N ALA A 247 -0.28 -12.41 -4.85
CA ALA A 247 -1.61 -12.64 -5.40
C ALA A 247 -1.59 -13.80 -6.38
N THR A 248 -2.48 -14.77 -6.16
CA THR A 248 -2.66 -15.88 -7.12
C THR A 248 -3.48 -15.36 -8.30
N PRO A 249 -3.05 -15.59 -9.55
CA PRO A 249 -3.84 -15.22 -10.72
C PRO A 249 -5.24 -15.81 -10.65
N SER A 250 -6.25 -15.02 -11.01
CA SER A 250 -7.63 -15.50 -11.14
C SER A 250 -7.69 -16.56 -12.24
N LYS A 251 -8.41 -17.66 -11.98
CA LYS A 251 -8.71 -18.68 -12.99
C LYS A 251 -10.13 -18.44 -13.51
N PRO A 252 -10.36 -18.35 -14.83
CA PRO A 252 -11.71 -18.20 -15.38
C PRO A 252 -12.66 -19.27 -14.82
N GLY A 253 -13.83 -18.84 -14.36
CA GLY A 253 -14.86 -19.73 -13.80
C GLY A 253 -14.61 -20.24 -12.38
N GLN A 254 -13.54 -19.81 -11.70
CA GLN A 254 -13.30 -20.13 -10.29
C GLN A 254 -13.37 -18.87 -9.42
N PRO A 255 -14.02 -18.95 -8.24
CA PRO A 255 -13.97 -17.85 -7.29
C PRO A 255 -12.51 -17.57 -6.86
N PRO A 256 -12.13 -16.31 -6.60
CA PRO A 256 -10.78 -15.98 -6.14
C PRO A 256 -10.44 -16.75 -4.87
N GLN A 257 -9.32 -17.47 -4.88
CA GLN A 257 -8.84 -18.15 -3.69
C GLN A 257 -8.33 -17.10 -2.70
N MET A 258 -9.06 -16.88 -1.60
CA MET A 258 -8.63 -15.97 -0.55
C MET A 258 -7.72 -16.71 0.43
N PRO A 259 -6.45 -16.30 0.59
CA PRO A 259 -5.58 -16.91 1.59
C PRO A 259 -6.12 -16.65 3.01
N ALA A 260 -5.80 -17.56 3.93
CA ALA A 260 -6.14 -17.40 5.35
C ALA A 260 -5.48 -16.16 5.97
N ARG A 261 -4.46 -15.61 5.33
CA ARG A 261 -3.82 -14.36 5.73
C ARG A 261 -3.40 -13.55 4.51
N ARG A 262 -3.63 -12.25 4.57
CA ARG A 262 -3.11 -11.27 3.62
C ARG A 262 -2.47 -10.11 4.38
N ALA A 263 -1.28 -9.70 3.96
CA ALA A 263 -0.62 -8.48 4.37
C ALA A 263 -0.35 -7.63 3.12
N SER A 264 -0.64 -6.33 3.16
CA SER A 264 -0.33 -5.42 2.06
C SER A 264 0.36 -4.16 2.56
N TYR A 265 1.27 -3.65 1.74
CA TYR A 265 1.97 -2.40 1.94
C TYR A 265 1.78 -1.50 0.72
N ALA A 266 1.49 -0.24 0.95
CA ALA A 266 1.55 0.81 -0.05
C ALA A 266 2.16 2.06 0.58
N ALA A 267 3.02 2.76 -0.17
CA ALA A 267 3.46 4.09 0.22
C ALA A 267 3.60 5.01 -0.99
N THR A 268 3.21 6.28 -0.81
CA THR A 268 3.49 7.34 -1.79
C THR A 268 4.82 8.00 -1.44
N ILE A 269 5.69 8.10 -2.44
CA ILE A 269 7.01 8.73 -2.37
C ILE A 269 7.22 9.65 -3.57
N GLU A 270 8.22 10.52 -3.49
CA GLU A 270 8.61 11.43 -4.56
C GLU A 270 10.05 11.16 -4.96
N ILE A 271 10.30 11.08 -6.27
CA ILE A 271 11.65 11.11 -6.83
C ILE A 271 11.86 12.51 -7.38
N LEU A 272 12.90 13.19 -6.92
CA LEU A 272 13.28 14.52 -7.38
C LEU A 272 14.15 14.44 -8.64
N PRO A 273 14.27 15.54 -9.41
CA PRO A 273 15.25 15.64 -10.48
C PRO A 273 16.69 15.43 -9.95
N GLU A 274 17.59 15.08 -10.87
CA GLU A 274 19.05 15.08 -10.63
C GLU A 274 19.52 16.40 -10.00
#